data_AF-A0A2S9GC89-F1
#
_entry.id   AF-A0A2S9GC89-F1
#
_cell.length_a   1.000
_cell.length_b   1.000
_cell.length_c   1.000
_cell.angle_alpha   90.00
_cell.angle_beta   90.00
_cell.angle_gamma   90.00
#
_symmetry.space_group_name_H-M   'P 1'
#
loop_
_entity.id
_entity.type
_entity.pdbx_description
1 polymer ?
#
loop_
_entity_poly.entity_id
_entity_poly.type
_entity_poly.pdbx_seq_one_letter_code
_entity_poly.pdbx_strand_id
1 'polypeptide(L)' 'MPELPEVEVVRRGLAAHVIGRTLTAVRVHHPRAVRRHEAGPADLTARLLDTTITGTGRRGKYLWLT' A
#
# COMPACT_ATOMS: atom_id res chain seq x y z
N MET A 1 1.25 10.98 15.30
CA MET A 1 0.47 10.55 14.12
C MET A 1 1.06 11.29 12.93
N PRO A 2 1.38 10.63 11.81
CA PRO A 2 2.15 11.28 10.77
C PRO A 2 1.46 12.52 10.18
N GLU A 3 2.21 13.61 10.03
CA GLU A 3 1.76 14.82 9.37
C GLU A 3 2.11 14.83 7.88
N LEU A 4 1.54 15.76 7.13
CA LEU A 4 1.69 15.84 5.67
C LEU A 4 3.16 15.75 5.20
N PRO A 5 4.12 16.47 5.83
CA PRO A 5 5.52 16.40 5.41
C PRO A 5 6.12 15.00 5.60
N GLU A 6 5.78 14.33 6.70
CA GLU A 6 6.28 12.99 7.03
C GLU A 6 5.75 11.95 6.05
N VAL A 7 4.46 12.03 5.69
CA VAL A 7 3.87 11.13 4.68
C VAL A 7 4.53 11.33 3.31
N GLU A 8 4.90 12.56 2.95
CA GLU A 8 5.61 12.83 1.68
C GLU A 8 7.05 12.31 1.70
N VAL A 9 7.73 12.35 2.85
CA VAL A 9 9.06 11.72 3.01
C VAL A 9 8.93 10.20 2.85
N VAL A 10 7.95 9.58 3.51
CA VAL A 10 7.70 8.13 3.39
C VAL A 10 7.35 7.73 1.95
N ARG A 11 6.50 8.50 1.26
CA ARG A 11 6.12 8.23 -0.14
C ARG A 11 7.36 8.23 -1.05
N ARG A 12 8.23 9.24 -0.94
CA ARG A 12 9.46 9.33 -1.75
C ARG A 12 10.43 8.19 -1.45
N GLY A 13 10.59 7.84 -0.16
CA GLY A 13 11.42 6.69 0.23
C GLY A 13 10.89 5.38 -0.33
N LEU A 14 9.58 5.13 -0.23
CA LEU A 14 8.95 3.94 -0.80
C LEU A 14 9.13 3.87 -2.32
N ALA A 15 8.88 4.97 -3.03
CA ALA A 15 8.98 5.02 -4.48
C ALA A 15 10.34 4.53 -5.01
N ALA A 16 11.43 4.92 -4.34
CA ALA A 16 12.79 4.54 -4.71
C ALA A 16 13.06 3.02 -4.58
N HIS A 17 12.25 2.32 -3.78
CA HIS A 17 12.47 0.90 -3.49
C HIS A 17 11.43 -0.02 -4.12
N VAL A 18 10.18 0.41 -4.29
CA VAL A 18 9.08 -0.50 -4.63
C VAL A 18 8.61 -0.43 -6.08
N ILE A 19 8.83 0.68 -6.79
CA ILE A 19 8.38 0.82 -8.19
C ILE A 19 9.10 -0.21 -9.08
N GLY A 20 8.34 -0.86 -9.95
CA GLY A 20 8.78 -1.94 -10.82
C GLY A 20 8.85 -3.32 -10.16
N ARG A 21 8.58 -3.43 -8.84
CA ARG A 21 8.55 -4.73 -8.14
C ARG A 21 7.17 -5.37 -8.20
N THR A 22 7.17 -6.70 -8.29
CA THR A 22 5.97 -7.55 -8.24
C THR A 22 5.75 -8.08 -6.82
N LEU A 23 4.51 -8.05 -6.36
CA LEU A 23 4.11 -8.58 -5.06
C LEU A 23 3.99 -10.11 -5.12
N THR A 24 4.95 -10.83 -4.54
CA THR A 24 4.96 -12.30 -4.52
C THR A 24 4.24 -12.92 -3.32
N ALA A 25 3.98 -12.13 -2.28
CA ALA A 25 3.26 -12.57 -1.09
C ALA A 25 2.59 -11.38 -0.39
N VAL A 26 1.38 -11.59 0.13
CA VAL A 26 0.64 -10.60 0.92
C VAL A 26 0.15 -11.25 2.20
N ARG A 27 0.37 -10.58 3.34
CA ARG A 27 -0.05 -11.07 4.66
C ARG A 27 -0.72 -9.93 5.43
N VAL A 28 -1.97 -10.15 5.84
CA VAL A 28 -2.71 -9.21 6.69
C VAL A 28 -2.58 -9.64 8.15
N HIS A 29 -1.75 -8.94 8.93
CA HIS A 29 -1.47 -9.31 10.32
C HIS A 29 -2.58 -8.89 11.30
N HIS A 30 -3.42 -7.91 10.94
CA HIS A 30 -4.49 -7.45 11.82
C HIS A 30 -5.73 -7.01 11.03
N PRO A 31 -6.95 -7.50 11.35
CA PRO A 31 -8.17 -7.19 10.60
C PRO A 31 -8.48 -5.69 10.48
N ARG A 32 -8.17 -4.90 11.53
CA ARG A 32 -8.34 -3.43 11.51
C ARG A 32 -7.64 -2.70 10.35
N ALA A 33 -6.57 -3.26 9.79
CA ALA A 33 -5.82 -2.65 8.69
C ALA A 33 -6.62 -2.64 7.38
N VAL A 34 -7.51 -3.62 7.20
CA VAL A 34 -8.29 -3.82 5.96
C VAL A 34 -9.79 -3.69 6.19
N ARG A 35 -10.21 -3.12 7.33
CA ARG A 35 -11.63 -3.03 7.73
C ARG A 35 -12.56 -2.29 6.76
N ARG A 36 -11.99 -1.54 5.81
CA ARG A 36 -12.73 -0.81 4.77
C ARG A 36 -12.82 -1.59 3.45
N HIS A 37 -12.23 -2.78 3.38
CA HIS A 37 -12.32 -3.69 2.25
C HIS A 37 -13.41 -4.72 2.55
N GLU A 38 -14.62 -4.49 2.06
CA GLU A 38 -15.82 -5.25 2.46
C GLU A 38 -15.69 -6.75 2.16
N ALA A 39 -15.03 -7.13 1.07
CA ALA A 39 -14.79 -8.52 0.69
C ALA A 39 -13.76 -9.25 1.59
N GLY A 40 -13.14 -8.54 2.53
CA GLY A 40 -12.25 -9.11 3.54
C GLY A 40 -10.78 -9.32 3.10
N PRO A 41 -9.90 -9.73 4.04
CA PRO A 41 -8.45 -9.83 3.82
C PRO A 41 -8.03 -10.83 2.74
N ALA A 42 -8.80 -11.92 2.56
CA ALA A 42 -8.51 -12.95 1.56
C ALA A 42 -8.69 -12.41 0.13
N ASP A 43 -9.80 -11.71 -0.14
CA ASP A 43 -10.04 -11.07 -1.43
C ASP A 43 -8.98 -10.00 -1.74
N LEU A 44 -8.64 -9.16 -0.74
CA LEU A 44 -7.57 -8.17 -0.91
C LEU A 44 -6.23 -8.84 -1.28
N THR A 45 -5.88 -9.93 -0.59
CA THR A 45 -4.65 -10.68 -0.85
C THR A 45 -4.64 -11.22 -2.28
N ALA A 46 -5.73 -11.87 -2.71
CA ALA A 46 -5.86 -12.41 -4.05
C ALA A 46 -5.74 -11.32 -5.14
N ARG A 47 -6.29 -10.13 -4.92
CA ARG A 47 -6.19 -9.00 -5.86
C ARG A 47 -4.80 -8.40 -5.97
N LEU A 48 -3.99 -8.48 -4.92
CA LEU A 48 -2.66 -7.87 -4.86
C LEU A 48 -1.55 -8.82 -5.30
N LEU A 49 -1.74 -10.13 -5.18
CA LEU A 49 -0.76 -11.11 -5.64
C LEU A 49 -0.46 -10.92 -7.12
N ASP A 50 0.81 -11.05 -7.47
CA ASP A 50 1.37 -10.92 -8.83
C ASP A 50 1.14 -9.55 -9.50
N THR A 51 0.63 -8.56 -8.77
CA THR A 51 0.57 -7.18 -9.24
C THR A 51 1.95 -6.52 -9.17
N THR A 52 2.26 -5.73 -10.20
CA THR A 52 3.49 -4.92 -10.25
C THR A 52 3.16 -3.50 -9.84
N ILE A 53 3.95 -2.96 -8.91
CA ILE A 53 3.82 -1.57 -8.47
C ILE A 53 4.39 -0.67 -9.57
N THR A 54 3.55 0.18 -10.15
CA THR A 54 3.89 1.17 -11.17
C THR A 54 4.13 2.56 -10.59
N GLY A 55 3.63 2.86 -9.39
CA GLY A 55 3.74 4.20 -8.81
C GLY A 55 3.37 4.32 -7.34
N THR A 56 3.54 5.54 -6.81
CA THR A 56 3.17 5.92 -5.45
C THR A 56 2.42 7.25 -5.45
N GLY A 57 1.26 7.30 -4.80
CA GLY A 57 0.42 8.49 -4.69
C GLY A 57 0.24 8.95 -3.24
N ARG A 58 -0.04 10.25 -3.06
CA ARG A 58 -0.42 10.82 -1.76
C ARG A 58 -1.45 11.92 -1.94
N ARG A 59 -2.43 11.97 -1.04
CA ARG A 59 -3.38 13.09 -0.91
C ARG A 59 -3.64 13.35 0.57
N GLY A 60 -3.28 14.53 1.04
CA GLY A 60 -3.30 14.80 2.48
C GLY A 60 -2.40 13.78 3.21
N LYS A 61 -2.96 13.11 4.22
CA LYS A 61 -2.29 12.05 5.01
C LYS A 61 -2.49 10.64 4.44
N TYR A 62 -3.17 10.50 3.30
CA TYR A 62 -3.36 9.22 2.62
C TYR A 62 -2.20 8.96 1.66
N LEU A 63 -1.79 7.69 1.58
CA LEU A 63 -0.77 7.16 0.68
C LEU A 63 -1.31 5.89 0.02
N TRP A 64 -1.01 5.68 -1.26
CA TRP A 64 -1.36 4.47 -1.99
C TRP A 64 -0.29 4.10 -3.03
N LEU A 65 -0.34 2.86 -3.49
CA LEU A 65 0.46 2.34 -4.60
C LEU A 65 -0.44 2.18 -5.82
N THR A 66 0.12 2.38 -7.01
CA THR A 66 -0.52 2.07 -8.31
C THR A 66 0.27 1.00 -9.01
#